data_AF-A0A357V1V1-F1
#
_entry.id   AF-A0A357V1V1-F1
#
_cell.length_a   1.000
_cell.length_b   1.000
_cell.length_c   1.000
_cell.angle_alpha   90.00
_cell.angle_beta   90.00
_cell.angle_gamma   90.00
#
_symmetry.space_group_name_H-M   'P 1'
#
loop_
_entity.id
_entity.type
_entity.pdbx_description
1 polymer ?
#
loop_
_entity_poly.entity_id
_entity_poly.type
_entity_poly.pdbx_seq_one_letter_code
_entity_poly.pdbx_strand_id
1 'polypeptide(L)'
;MPQKRKIEVFSAGCGLCEETIELVNQMACSNCEVSILDMKEVKVIARAKDLGVRTLPAVAVDGVLASCCAGRGVTEDALRTAGIGQP
;
A
#
# COMPACT_ATOMS: atom_id res chain seq x y z
N MET A 1 -5.11 -7.84 -22.23
CA MET A 1 -5.91 -7.39 -21.07
C MET A 1 -4.98 -6.50 -20.26
N PRO A 2 -5.31 -5.22 -19.98
CA PRO A 2 -4.39 -4.40 -19.21
C PRO A 2 -4.24 -5.06 -17.83
N GLN A 3 -3.02 -5.43 -17.45
CA GLN A 3 -2.76 -5.87 -16.08
C GLN A 3 -3.05 -4.66 -15.20
N LYS A 4 -4.12 -4.74 -14.42
CA LYS A 4 -4.39 -3.75 -13.39
C LYS A 4 -3.31 -3.87 -12.33
N ARG A 5 -2.70 -2.77 -11.91
CA ARG A 5 -1.71 -2.79 -10.83
C ARG A 5 -2.43 -2.98 -9.52
N LYS A 6 -2.10 -4.04 -8.81
CA LYS A 6 -2.71 -4.34 -7.51
C LYS A 6 -1.97 -3.56 -6.43
N ILE A 7 -2.66 -2.65 -5.78
CA ILE A 7 -2.13 -1.84 -4.68
C ILE A 7 -2.76 -2.35 -3.38
N GLU A 8 -1.94 -2.86 -2.47
CA GLU A 8 -2.37 -3.40 -1.18
C GLU A 8 -1.92 -2.43 -0.07
N VAL A 9 -2.86 -1.85 0.67
CA VAL A 9 -2.59 -0.92 1.78
C VAL A 9 -2.84 -1.63 3.10
N PHE A 10 -1.78 -1.89 3.86
CA PHE A 10 -1.82 -2.49 5.18
C PHE A 10 -2.08 -1.41 6.24
N SER A 11 -3.24 -1.50 6.90
CA SER A 11 -3.73 -0.53 7.88
C SER A 11 -4.01 -1.19 9.23
N ALA A 12 -3.76 -0.47 10.33
CA ALA A 12 -4.19 -0.86 11.68
C ALA A 12 -5.43 -0.07 12.17
N GLY A 13 -6.00 0.80 11.34
CA GLY A 13 -7.12 1.68 11.71
C GLY A 13 -6.69 2.86 12.59
N CYS A 14 -5.56 3.47 12.27
CA CYS A 14 -5.01 4.65 12.93
C CYS A 14 -5.22 5.91 12.07
N GLY A 15 -5.22 7.12 12.63
CA GLY A 15 -5.38 8.36 11.83
C GLY A 15 -4.36 8.50 10.69
N LEU A 16 -3.09 8.12 10.94
CA LEU A 16 -2.05 8.09 9.90
C LEU A 16 -2.34 7.05 8.79
N CYS A 17 -3.03 5.98 9.16
CA CYS A 17 -3.43 4.92 8.26
C CYS A 17 -4.53 5.43 7.31
N GLU A 18 -5.48 6.21 7.82
CA GLU A 18 -6.53 6.86 7.03
C GLU A 18 -5.94 7.87 6.05
N GLU A 19 -5.03 8.74 6.50
CA GLU A 19 -4.32 9.69 5.61
C GLU A 19 -3.60 8.98 4.45
N THR A 20 -2.98 7.82 4.72
CA THR A 20 -2.32 7.02 3.68
C THR A 20 -3.32 6.42 2.69
N ILE A 21 -4.46 5.93 3.19
CA ILE A 21 -5.53 5.37 2.34
C ILE A 21 -6.09 6.46 1.42
N GLU A 22 -6.35 7.66 1.94
CA GLU A 22 -6.81 8.80 1.16
C GLU A 22 -5.79 9.17 0.07
N LEU A 23 -4.51 9.28 0.43
CA LEU A 23 -3.43 9.59 -0.50
C LEU A 23 -3.33 8.56 -1.64
N VAL A 24 -3.36 7.26 -1.32
CA VAL A 24 -3.32 6.19 -2.32
C VAL A 24 -4.55 6.24 -3.24
N ASN A 25 -5.74 6.49 -2.69
CA ASN A 25 -6.96 6.62 -3.49
C ASN A 25 -6.92 7.84 -4.42
N GLN A 26 -6.37 8.97 -3.97
CA GLN A 26 -6.19 10.16 -4.80
C GLN A 26 -5.23 9.93 -5.97
N MET A 27 -4.19 9.11 -5.77
CA MET A 27 -3.23 8.77 -6.82
C MET A 27 -3.64 7.57 -7.67
N ALA A 28 -4.65 6.81 -7.26
CA ALA A 28 -5.08 5.63 -7.98
C ALA A 28 -5.59 5.99 -9.38
N CYS A 29 -5.02 5.32 -10.38
CA CYS A 29 -5.39 5.45 -11.78
C CYS A 29 -6.55 4.51 -12.13
N SER A 30 -7.19 4.70 -13.29
CA SER A 30 -8.26 3.79 -13.76
C SER A 30 -7.81 2.33 -13.96
N ASN A 31 -6.49 2.09 -14.03
CA ASN A 31 -5.88 0.77 -14.13
C ASN A 31 -5.25 0.30 -12.79
N CYS A 32 -5.55 0.97 -11.69
CA CYS A 32 -5.02 0.69 -10.37
C CYS A 32 -6.14 0.04 -9.52
N GLU A 33 -5.89 -1.11 -8.91
CA GLU A 33 -6.82 -1.81 -8.03
C GLU A 33 -6.35 -1.67 -6.58
N VAL A 34 -7.02 -0.82 -5.80
CA VAL A 34 -6.65 -0.55 -4.40
C VAL A 34 -7.41 -1.49 -3.47
N SER A 35 -6.68 -2.21 -2.63
CA SER A 35 -7.18 -3.11 -1.59
C SER A 35 -6.68 -2.65 -0.23
N ILE A 36 -7.60 -2.33 0.67
CA ILE A 36 -7.28 -1.97 2.05
C ILE A 36 -7.32 -3.25 2.89
N LEU A 37 -6.22 -3.59 3.53
CA LEU A 37 -6.04 -4.81 4.31
C LEU A 37 -5.87 -4.46 5.80
N ASP A 38 -6.77 -4.96 6.64
CA ASP A 38 -6.73 -4.73 8.08
C ASP A 38 -5.74 -5.68 8.77
N MET A 39 -4.70 -5.13 9.38
CA MET A 39 -3.66 -5.84 10.12
C MET A 39 -4.17 -6.48 11.43
N LYS A 40 -5.45 -6.30 11.79
CA LYS A 40 -6.12 -7.08 12.83
C LYS A 40 -6.51 -8.49 12.35
N GLU A 41 -6.60 -8.70 11.04
CA GLU A 41 -6.91 -10.00 10.46
C GLU A 41 -5.68 -10.90 10.37
N VAL A 42 -5.80 -12.14 10.87
CA VAL A 42 -4.69 -13.12 10.90
C VAL A 42 -4.12 -13.40 9.50
N LYS A 43 -4.98 -13.46 8.48
CA LYS A 43 -4.57 -13.69 7.09
C LYS A 43 -3.76 -12.52 6.53
N VAL A 44 -4.13 -11.28 6.87
CA VAL A 44 -3.42 -10.07 6.47
C VAL A 44 -2.06 -9.98 7.15
N ILE A 45 -1.98 -10.34 8.44
CA ILE A 45 -0.70 -10.40 9.17
C ILE A 45 0.28 -11.37 8.49
N ALA A 46 -0.20 -12.56 8.09
CA ALA A 46 0.64 -13.54 7.39
C ALA A 46 1.16 -12.99 6.06
N ARG A 47 0.28 -12.37 5.26
CA ARG A 47 0.64 -11.72 3.99
C ARG A 47 1.63 -10.57 4.20
N ALA A 48 1.40 -9.72 5.20
CA ALA A 48 2.29 -8.61 5.53
C ALA A 48 3.69 -9.10 5.92
N LYS A 49 3.78 -10.18 6.69
CA LYS A 49 5.07 -10.81 7.06
C LYS A 49 5.80 -11.40 5.85
N ASP A 50 5.08 -12.06 4.96
CA ASP A 50 5.62 -12.63 3.71
C ASP A 50 6.24 -11.53 2.83
N LEU A 51 5.62 -10.35 2.80
CA LEU A 51 6.11 -9.16 2.11
C LEU A 51 7.17 -8.37 2.88
N GLY A 52 7.49 -8.75 4.12
CA GLY A 52 8.49 -8.07 4.95
C GLY A 52 8.02 -6.75 5.57
N VAL A 53 6.71 -6.53 5.73
CA VAL A 53 6.15 -5.34 6.40
C VAL A 53 6.55 -5.34 7.88
N ARG A 54 7.18 -4.25 8.34
CA ARG A 54 7.59 -4.08 9.75
C ARG A 54 7.00 -2.83 10.42
N THR A 55 6.49 -1.89 9.63
CA THR A 55 5.92 -0.61 10.11
C THR A 55 4.57 -0.37 9.43
N LEU A 56 3.67 0.33 10.12
CA LEU A 56 2.37 0.73 9.57
C LEU A 56 2.22 2.26 9.59
N PRO A 57 1.43 2.84 8.67
CA PRO A 57 0.81 2.19 7.50
C PRO A 57 1.84 1.73 6.45
N ALA A 58 1.51 0.68 5.69
CA ALA A 58 2.38 0.15 4.64
C ALA A 58 1.64 -0.09 3.31
N VAL A 59 2.36 -0.01 2.19
CA VAL A 59 1.78 -0.17 0.85
C VAL A 59 2.63 -1.15 0.05
N ALA A 60 1.99 -2.10 -0.62
CA ALA A 60 2.60 -2.97 -1.61
C ALA A 60 1.97 -2.75 -2.98
N VAL A 61 2.77 -2.82 -4.04
CA VAL A 61 2.33 -2.71 -5.43
C VAL A 61 2.74 -3.98 -6.17
N ASP A 62 1.79 -4.65 -6.78
CA ASP A 62 1.97 -5.93 -7.50
C ASP A 62 2.70 -6.99 -6.67
N GLY A 63 2.41 -7.02 -5.36
CA GLY A 63 3.02 -7.95 -4.41
C GLY A 63 4.45 -7.59 -4.01
N VAL A 64 4.93 -6.38 -4.29
CA VAL A 64 6.23 -5.86 -3.85
C VAL A 64 6.00 -4.73 -2.85
N LEU A 65 6.64 -4.81 -1.68
CA LEU A 65 6.56 -3.76 -0.66
C LEU A 65 7.19 -2.46 -1.18
N ALA A 66 6.44 -1.35 -1.10
CA ALA A 66 6.95 -0.05 -1.50
C ALA A 66 8.09 0.40 -0.57
N SER A 67 9.07 1.08 -1.16
CA SER A 67 10.30 1.51 -0.46
C SER A 67 10.04 2.47 0.71
N CYS A 68 8.89 3.17 0.73
CA CYS A 68 8.48 4.00 1.87
C CYS A 68 8.34 3.23 3.18
N CYS A 69 8.00 1.94 3.10
CA CYS A 69 7.70 1.11 4.26
C CYS A 69 8.95 0.47 4.89
N ALA A 70 10.14 0.82 4.40
CA ALA A 70 11.43 0.37 4.95
C ALA A 70 11.96 1.27 6.09
N GLY A 71 11.12 2.12 6.70
CA GLY A 71 11.46 2.85 7.94
C GLY A 71 11.42 4.38 7.86
N ARG A 72 10.86 4.99 6.81
CA ARG A 72 10.74 6.47 6.69
C ARG A 72 9.31 7.02 6.64
N GLY A 73 8.30 6.15 6.72
CA GLY A 73 6.90 6.56 6.59
C GLY A 73 6.48 6.72 5.12
N VAL A 74 5.17 6.76 4.90
CA VAL A 74 4.59 6.82 3.56
C VAL A 74 4.69 8.25 3.03
N THR A 75 5.28 8.41 1.84
CA THR A 75 5.41 9.70 1.13
C THR A 75 4.89 9.56 -0.29
N GLU A 76 4.35 10.64 -0.85
CA GLU A 76 3.80 10.64 -2.20
C GLU A 76 4.85 10.23 -3.25
N ASP A 77 6.08 10.76 -3.16
CA ASP A 77 7.18 10.42 -4.07
C ASP A 77 7.51 8.92 -4.07
N ALA A 78 7.49 8.28 -2.89
CA ALA A 78 7.76 6.86 -2.79
C ALA A 78 6.61 6.00 -3.37
N LEU A 79 5.36 6.46 -3.23
CA LEU A 79 4.20 5.82 -3.83
C LEU A 79 4.20 5.95 -5.37
N ARG A 80 4.58 7.12 -5.90
CA ARG A 80 4.79 7.33 -7.34
C ARG A 80 5.94 6.47 -7.87
N THR A 81 7.04 6.37 -7.13
CA THR A 81 8.19 5.51 -7.48
C THR A 81 7.78 4.02 -7.49
N ALA A 82 6.84 3.63 -6.63
CA ALA A 82 6.25 2.30 -6.61
C ALA A 82 5.26 2.06 -7.78
N GLY A 83 5.02 3.05 -8.64
CA GLY A 83 4.18 2.92 -9.84
C GLY A 83 2.71 3.29 -9.65
N ILE A 84 2.35 3.89 -8.51
CA ILE A 84 0.99 4.39 -8.26
C ILE A 84 0.79 5.69 -9.06
N GLY A 85 -0.29 5.75 -9.84
CA GLY A 85 -0.67 6.93 -10.64
C GLY A 85 0.12 7.11 -11.93
N GLN A 86 0.97 6.16 -12.32
CA GLN A 86 1.60 6.14 -13.64
C GLN A 86 0.73 5.35 -14.64
N PRO A 87 0.65 5.73 -15.93
CA PRO A 87 -0.02 4.92 -16.96
C PRO A 87 0.67 3.57 -17.19
#